data_AF-A0A941XED2-F1
#
_entry.id   AF-A0A941XED2-F1
#
_cell.length_a   1.000
_cell.length_b   1.000
_cell.length_c   1.000
_cell.angle_alpha   90.00
_cell.angle_beta   90.00
_cell.angle_gamma   90.00
#
_symmetry.space_group_name_H-M   'P 1'
#
loop_
_entity.id
_entity.type
_entity.pdbx_description
1 polymer ?
#
loop_
_entity_poly.entity_id
_entity_poly.type
_entity_poly.pdbx_seq_one_letter_code
_entity_poly.pdbx_strand_id
1 'polypeptide(L)'
;PPRYAFGYWWSRYWSYSDKEIRQLIDNFRHYQLPLDVLVVDMDWHYTEKGKGGWTGWTWNRRLFPDPVKFLRHLKDRGLKVTLNLHPAGGVAAYEEQYPAMAEWMGIDSASGATLPWTVSDKKYMQGIFDIVLRPMEKAGVDFWWLDWQQWLTDKKVEGLSNTWWINYAFFSDMERMRDTRPLLYHRWGGLGNHRYQIGFSGDAIISWKSLAFQPYFTNCASNVLYGYWSHDIGGHMFKKGDKQELDPELFTRWMQYGVFTPVFRTHSTKNAVLNKEIWNFKGEYFEALRNAVLLRYQLVPYLYTMARETYENGLSVCRPLYYDYPESEEAYRFEKEYMFGENLLIAPIVEPMQKGYAKLEVWLPGGSDWYEWSTGTLLKGGQIVERSFGLAEYPVYIKAGSILPLYDRVENLSRNDEEIVLTVFPGQKGSFRMYEDNGNDKHYAREYAYTPLSVEQSGPNLTVTIGAREGHYRDMPAERSFKIKILGSVVPEQLTVNGQTVAYEYLGEELALVIPLPEKSCAKEKVVQIRYPVSRTEVNDGLIGQFRRLSKAISALKFRDAGIVLNEALGTLESTSVALEYFPERFPTLIEQFRQNYRQLPRILTEQQLTEADRRWFLETVGWDEKE
;
A
#
# COMPACT_ATOMS: atom_id res chain seq x y z
N PRO A 1 -9.31 1.93 11.84
CA PRO A 1 -7.88 1.85 12.21
C PRO A 1 -7.25 3.25 12.37
N PRO A 2 -6.16 3.39 13.15
CA PRO A 2 -5.35 4.60 13.14
C PRO A 2 -4.63 4.77 11.79
N ARG A 3 -4.35 6.01 11.39
CA ARG A 3 -3.80 6.34 10.05
C ARG A 3 -2.50 5.59 9.74
N TYR A 4 -1.60 5.46 10.72
CA TYR A 4 -0.33 4.72 10.55
C TYR A 4 -0.51 3.25 10.16
N ALA A 5 -1.68 2.64 10.45
CA ALA A 5 -1.93 1.25 10.09
C ALA A 5 -1.98 1.05 8.57
N PHE A 6 -2.23 2.11 7.80
CA PHE A 6 -2.22 2.08 6.34
C PHE A 6 -0.82 2.25 5.75
N GLY A 7 0.21 2.56 6.55
CA GLY A 7 1.60 2.63 6.10
C GLY A 7 2.21 1.25 5.87
N TYR A 8 3.52 1.22 5.66
CA TYR A 8 4.27 -0.03 5.52
C TYR A 8 4.64 -0.61 6.88
N TRP A 9 4.47 -1.92 7.02
CA TRP A 9 4.79 -2.69 8.20
C TRP A 9 5.94 -3.65 7.88
N TRP A 10 7.06 -3.49 8.58
CA TRP A 10 8.15 -4.46 8.52
C TRP A 10 8.00 -5.50 9.63
N SER A 11 7.99 -6.77 9.23
CA SER A 11 8.03 -7.91 10.13
C SER A 11 8.87 -9.03 9.54
N ARG A 12 9.50 -9.82 10.41
CA ARG A 12 10.17 -11.08 10.08
C ARG A 12 10.36 -11.84 11.38
N TYR A 13 10.04 -13.13 11.41
CA TYR A 13 10.47 -13.98 12.51
C TYR A 13 11.99 -14.17 12.41
N TRP A 14 12.73 -13.42 13.21
CA TRP A 14 14.20 -13.45 13.23
C TRP A 14 14.72 -13.08 14.61
N SER A 15 15.90 -13.61 14.95
CA SER A 15 16.58 -13.34 16.22
C SER A 15 17.29 -11.98 16.19
N TYR A 16 16.54 -10.92 15.89
CA TYR A 16 17.08 -9.57 15.83
C TYR A 16 17.61 -9.12 17.19
N SER A 17 18.82 -8.58 17.19
CA SER A 17 19.34 -7.74 18.27
C SER A 17 18.87 -6.28 18.13
N ASP A 18 18.95 -5.52 19.22
CA ASP A 18 18.75 -4.07 19.22
C ASP A 18 19.59 -3.41 18.11
N LYS A 19 20.89 -3.76 18.02
CA LYS A 19 21.79 -3.21 16.99
C LYS A 19 21.33 -3.48 15.56
N GLU A 20 20.88 -4.70 15.26
CA GLU A 20 20.41 -5.04 13.91
C GLU A 20 19.13 -4.30 13.53
N ILE A 21 18.21 -4.11 14.48
CA ILE A 21 16.99 -3.33 14.23
C ILE A 21 17.33 -1.86 13.99
N ARG A 22 18.29 -1.27 14.74
CA ARG A 22 18.74 0.10 14.47
C ARG A 22 19.30 0.24 13.05
N GLN A 23 20.16 -0.70 12.63
CA GLN A 23 20.71 -0.71 11.28
C GLN A 23 19.62 -0.89 10.21
N LEU A 24 18.65 -1.76 10.45
CA LEU A 24 17.49 -1.96 9.57
C LEU A 24 16.75 -0.63 9.36
N ILE A 25 16.48 0.11 10.43
CA ILE A 25 15.74 1.39 10.36
C ILE A 25 16.59 2.48 9.68
N ASP A 26 17.89 2.53 9.96
CA ASP A 26 18.80 3.45 9.29
C ASP A 26 18.87 3.15 7.78
N ASN A 27 18.78 1.87 7.37
CA ASN A 27 18.67 1.49 5.96
C ASN A 27 17.36 1.96 5.32
N PHE A 28 16.21 1.82 6.00
CA PHE A 28 14.94 2.38 5.50
C PHE A 28 15.09 3.88 5.17
N ARG A 29 15.75 4.65 6.04
CA ARG A 29 16.04 6.06 5.79
C ARG A 29 17.02 6.26 4.63
N HIS A 30 18.13 5.51 4.60
CA HIS A 30 19.14 5.62 3.55
C HIS A 30 18.56 5.36 2.16
N TYR A 31 17.75 4.31 2.02
CA TYR A 31 17.07 3.95 0.78
C TYR A 31 15.76 4.72 0.56
N GLN A 32 15.48 5.71 1.42
CA GLN A 32 14.37 6.64 1.22
C GLN A 32 13.00 5.95 1.20
N LEU A 33 12.86 4.89 2.01
CA LEU A 33 11.67 4.07 2.15
C LEU A 33 10.93 4.46 3.44
N PRO A 34 9.66 4.89 3.34
CA PRO A 34 8.87 5.21 4.52
C PRO A 34 8.47 3.94 5.30
N LEU A 35 8.42 4.04 6.63
CA LEU A 35 8.08 2.95 7.55
C LEU A 35 7.26 3.50 8.73
N ASP A 36 6.11 2.89 9.01
CA ASP A 36 5.26 3.28 10.14
C ASP A 36 5.29 2.24 11.26
N VAL A 37 5.29 0.95 10.93
CA VAL A 37 5.12 -0.12 11.92
C VAL A 37 6.29 -1.09 11.88
N LEU A 38 6.91 -1.29 13.04
CA LEU A 38 7.86 -2.36 13.29
C LEU A 38 7.21 -3.45 14.14
N VAL A 39 7.19 -4.67 13.61
CA VAL A 39 6.72 -5.86 14.32
C VAL A 39 7.94 -6.65 14.79
N VAL A 40 8.13 -6.76 16.11
CA VAL A 40 9.19 -7.58 16.70
C VAL A 40 8.60 -8.94 17.10
N ASP A 41 9.11 -9.99 16.49
CA ASP A 41 8.65 -11.36 16.74
C ASP A 41 9.20 -11.95 18.05
N MET A 42 8.84 -13.20 18.36
CA MET A 42 9.03 -13.90 19.65
C MET A 42 10.37 -13.70 20.35
N ASP A 43 11.45 -13.54 19.59
CA ASP A 43 12.80 -13.39 20.14
C ASP A 43 12.99 -12.10 20.99
N TRP A 44 11.98 -11.20 21.05
CA TRP A 44 11.94 -10.11 22.04
C TRP A 44 11.96 -10.62 23.49
N HIS A 45 11.39 -11.81 23.74
CA HIS A 45 11.48 -12.52 25.02
C HIS A 45 12.42 -13.73 24.91
N TYR A 46 12.79 -14.31 26.05
CA TYR A 46 13.59 -15.54 26.03
C TYR A 46 12.80 -16.71 25.43
N THR A 47 13.43 -17.50 24.56
CA THR A 47 12.80 -18.62 23.84
C THR A 47 13.38 -19.99 24.25
N GLU A 48 14.19 -20.02 25.30
CA GLU A 48 14.92 -21.20 25.78
C GLU A 48 14.10 -21.98 26.82
N LYS A 49 14.19 -23.32 26.80
CA LYS A 49 13.49 -24.16 27.78
C LYS A 49 13.92 -23.80 29.21
N GLY A 50 12.95 -23.58 30.09
CA GLY A 50 13.19 -23.21 31.50
C GLY A 50 13.48 -21.73 31.72
N LYS A 51 13.52 -20.94 30.64
CA LYS A 51 13.62 -19.48 30.64
C LYS A 51 12.90 -18.97 29.38
N GLY A 52 11.57 -19.01 29.44
CA GLY A 52 10.66 -18.73 28.33
C GLY A 52 10.36 -19.97 27.46
N GLY A 53 10.23 -19.76 26.15
CA GLY A 53 9.84 -20.79 25.19
C GLY A 53 8.94 -20.21 24.10
N TRP A 54 7.82 -20.89 23.80
CA TRP A 54 6.78 -20.36 22.92
C TRP A 54 6.04 -19.18 23.57
N THR A 55 5.76 -19.26 24.87
CA THR A 55 5.24 -18.16 25.69
C THR A 55 6.38 -17.50 26.44
N GLY A 56 6.41 -16.17 26.49
CA GLY A 56 7.31 -15.44 27.36
C GLY A 56 6.84 -14.01 27.66
N TRP A 57 7.22 -13.51 28.83
CA TRP A 57 6.88 -12.16 29.32
C TRP A 57 8.12 -11.34 29.69
N THR A 58 9.28 -12.00 29.79
CA THR A 58 10.56 -11.40 30.15
C THR A 58 11.38 -11.07 28.91
N TRP A 59 11.74 -9.79 28.77
CA TRP A 59 12.62 -9.31 27.69
C TRP A 59 13.95 -10.07 27.65
N ASN A 60 14.34 -10.51 26.47
CA ASN A 60 15.63 -11.13 26.23
C ASN A 60 16.75 -10.09 26.30
N ARG A 61 17.34 -9.90 27.49
CA ARG A 61 18.41 -8.91 27.72
C ARG A 61 19.71 -9.17 26.95
N ARG A 62 19.86 -10.34 26.31
CA ARG A 62 21.01 -10.62 25.43
C ARG A 62 20.86 -9.94 24.07
N LEU A 63 19.63 -9.86 23.56
CA LEU A 63 19.29 -9.20 22.30
C LEU A 63 18.90 -7.73 22.52
N PHE A 64 18.23 -7.45 23.63
CA PHE A 64 17.73 -6.12 24.03
C PHE A 64 18.25 -5.76 25.43
N PRO A 65 19.52 -5.33 25.57
CA PRO A 65 20.11 -5.02 26.88
C PRO A 65 19.30 -3.99 27.69
N ASP A 66 18.73 -3.00 27.00
CA ASP A 66 17.85 -1.98 27.57
C ASP A 66 16.61 -1.77 26.66
N PRO A 67 15.52 -2.53 26.89
CA PRO A 67 14.29 -2.44 26.11
C PRO A 67 13.65 -1.05 26.14
N VAL A 68 13.80 -0.28 27.22
CA VAL A 68 13.23 1.07 27.31
C VAL A 68 13.99 2.02 26.40
N LYS A 69 15.33 1.97 26.38
CA LYS A 69 16.13 2.76 25.43
C LYS A 69 15.94 2.29 23.99
N PHE A 70 15.75 1.00 23.78
CA PHE A 70 15.41 0.44 22.47
C PHE A 70 14.08 1.02 21.96
N LEU A 71 12.99 0.85 22.71
CA LEU A 71 11.67 1.35 22.34
C LEU A 71 11.69 2.87 22.13
N ARG A 72 12.31 3.63 23.04
CA ARG A 72 12.47 5.10 22.88
C ARG A 72 13.13 5.46 21.56
N HIS A 73 14.21 4.77 21.19
CA HIS A 73 14.89 5.03 19.91
C HIS A 73 13.98 4.79 18.69
N LEU A 74 13.07 3.80 18.77
CA LEU A 74 12.06 3.58 17.73
C LEU A 74 11.02 4.72 17.71
N LYS A 75 10.56 5.16 18.89
CA LYS A 75 9.59 6.27 19.02
C LYS A 75 10.17 7.59 18.52
N ASP A 76 11.43 7.89 18.81
CA ASP A 76 12.14 9.09 18.34
C ASP A 76 12.24 9.15 16.80
N ARG A 77 12.02 8.01 16.12
CA ARG A 77 11.99 7.90 14.66
C ARG A 77 10.57 7.84 14.09
N GLY A 78 9.54 8.05 14.92
CA GLY A 78 8.14 8.06 14.52
C GLY A 78 7.49 6.69 14.40
N LEU A 79 8.19 5.59 14.76
CA LEU A 79 7.67 4.24 14.56
C LEU A 79 6.62 3.85 15.61
N LYS A 80 5.67 3.03 15.16
CA LYS A 80 4.78 2.25 16.00
C LYS A 80 5.32 0.85 16.16
N VAL A 81 5.26 0.33 17.37
CA VAL A 81 5.89 -0.95 17.72
C VAL A 81 4.84 -1.90 18.25
N THR A 82 4.89 -3.13 17.75
CA THR A 82 4.11 -4.24 18.28
C THR A 82 5.00 -5.45 18.51
N LEU A 83 4.66 -6.22 19.53
CA LEU A 83 5.35 -7.46 19.91
C LEU A 83 4.44 -8.65 19.65
N ASN A 84 5.01 -9.74 19.14
CA ASN A 84 4.30 -11.02 19.01
C ASN A 84 4.11 -11.66 20.38
N LEU A 85 2.85 -11.96 20.73
CA LEU A 85 2.44 -12.62 21.95
C LEU A 85 1.85 -14.00 21.64
N HIS A 86 2.40 -15.02 22.29
CA HIS A 86 1.82 -16.35 22.35
C HIS A 86 1.49 -16.71 23.80
N PRO A 87 0.34 -16.30 24.32
CA PRO A 87 0.09 -16.32 25.78
C PRO A 87 -0.26 -17.69 26.36
N ALA A 88 -0.35 -18.74 25.55
CA ALA A 88 -0.93 -20.04 25.92
C ALA A 88 -0.28 -20.74 27.13
N GLY A 89 1.01 -20.52 27.36
CA GLY A 89 1.77 -21.07 28.50
C GLY A 89 1.47 -20.42 29.85
N GLY A 90 0.74 -19.30 29.88
CA GLY A 90 0.47 -18.56 31.11
C GLY A 90 1.70 -17.80 31.62
N VAL A 91 1.77 -17.53 32.93
CA VAL A 91 2.90 -16.85 33.57
C VAL A 91 3.68 -17.87 34.40
N ALA A 92 4.85 -18.27 33.89
CA ALA A 92 5.71 -19.26 34.54
C ALA A 92 6.60 -18.63 35.63
N ALA A 93 7.05 -19.43 36.60
CA ALA A 93 7.81 -18.97 37.76
C ALA A 93 9.18 -18.32 37.43
N TYR A 94 9.71 -18.56 36.24
CA TYR A 94 10.96 -17.95 35.77
C TYR A 94 10.77 -16.55 35.18
N GLU A 95 9.54 -16.05 35.04
CA GLU A 95 9.26 -14.73 34.47
C GLU A 95 9.52 -13.62 35.48
N GLU A 96 10.09 -12.50 35.04
CA GLU A 96 10.34 -11.31 35.88
C GLU A 96 9.05 -10.81 36.56
N GLN A 97 7.90 -10.96 35.91
CA GLN A 97 6.60 -10.51 36.40
C GLN A 97 5.88 -11.53 37.30
N TYR A 98 6.40 -12.76 37.42
CA TYR A 98 5.71 -13.83 38.12
C TYR A 98 5.44 -13.52 39.60
N PRO A 99 6.39 -13.02 40.42
CA PRO A 99 6.12 -12.77 41.84
C PRO A 99 4.93 -11.82 42.05
N ALA A 100 4.87 -10.73 41.28
CA ALA A 100 3.76 -9.78 41.34
C ALA A 100 2.44 -10.39 40.84
N MET A 101 2.48 -11.22 39.78
CA MET A 101 1.30 -11.92 39.28
C MET A 101 0.78 -13.00 40.26
N ALA A 102 1.68 -13.71 40.94
CA ALA A 102 1.32 -14.71 41.94
C ALA A 102 0.66 -14.05 43.15
N GLU A 103 1.26 -12.97 43.68
CA GLU A 103 0.68 -12.15 44.74
C GLU A 103 -0.70 -11.61 44.34
N TRP A 104 -0.82 -11.04 43.12
CA TRP A 104 -2.10 -10.57 42.58
C TRP A 104 -3.15 -11.67 42.60
N MET A 105 -2.80 -12.88 42.16
CA MET A 105 -3.71 -14.02 42.15
C MET A 105 -3.97 -14.60 43.54
N GLY A 106 -3.22 -14.22 44.57
CA GLY A 106 -3.31 -14.78 45.92
C GLY A 106 -2.64 -16.16 46.04
N ILE A 107 -1.60 -16.39 45.23
CA ILE A 107 -0.81 -17.62 45.17
C ILE A 107 0.56 -17.35 45.77
N ASP A 108 1.07 -18.28 46.59
CA ASP A 108 2.43 -18.21 47.09
C ASP A 108 3.44 -18.32 45.95
N SER A 109 4.20 -17.25 45.71
CA SER A 109 5.24 -17.21 44.68
C SER A 109 6.36 -18.24 44.92
N ALA A 110 6.57 -18.69 46.16
CA ALA A 110 7.56 -19.72 46.47
C ALA A 110 7.15 -21.12 45.97
N SER A 111 5.88 -21.33 45.62
CA SER A 111 5.40 -22.60 45.08
C SER A 111 6.03 -22.97 43.73
N GLY A 112 6.51 -21.98 42.97
CA GLY A 112 7.06 -22.17 41.62
C GLY A 112 6.03 -22.65 40.59
N ALA A 113 4.74 -22.66 40.93
CA ALA A 113 3.68 -23.14 40.06
C ALA A 113 3.35 -22.11 38.97
N THR A 114 3.38 -22.52 37.71
CA THR A 114 2.93 -21.69 36.59
C THR A 114 1.46 -21.28 36.75
N LEU A 115 1.18 -19.99 36.58
CA LEU A 115 -0.19 -19.47 36.52
C LEU A 115 -0.78 -19.77 35.14
N PRO A 116 -1.78 -20.66 35.02
CA PRO A 116 -2.27 -21.09 33.71
C PRO A 116 -3.05 -19.98 33.02
N TRP A 117 -2.81 -19.81 31.71
CA TRP A 117 -3.59 -18.88 30.90
C TRP A 117 -5.08 -19.23 30.94
N THR A 118 -5.89 -18.29 31.44
CA THR A 118 -7.35 -18.42 31.46
C THR A 118 -8.00 -17.10 31.08
N VAL A 119 -8.42 -16.96 29.82
CA VAL A 119 -8.92 -15.69 29.29
C VAL A 119 -10.31 -15.34 29.84
N SER A 120 -11.10 -16.34 30.26
CA SER A 120 -12.39 -16.14 30.92
C SER A 120 -12.27 -15.64 32.37
N ASP A 121 -11.08 -15.73 32.98
CA ASP A 121 -10.84 -15.32 34.36
C ASP A 121 -10.49 -13.82 34.42
N LYS A 122 -11.47 -13.02 34.89
CA LYS A 122 -11.34 -11.57 34.95
C LYS A 122 -10.15 -11.12 35.81
N LYS A 123 -9.93 -11.77 36.96
CA LYS A 123 -8.85 -11.39 37.88
C LYS A 123 -7.50 -11.66 37.22
N TYR A 124 -7.35 -12.83 36.61
CA TYR A 124 -6.15 -13.18 35.86
C TYR A 124 -5.86 -12.19 34.72
N MET A 125 -6.87 -11.89 33.89
CA MET A 125 -6.70 -10.98 32.75
C MET A 125 -6.38 -9.54 33.18
N GLN A 126 -6.96 -9.03 34.26
CA GLN A 126 -6.58 -7.73 34.82
C GLN A 126 -5.11 -7.71 35.25
N GLY A 127 -4.62 -8.78 35.89
CA GLY A 127 -3.21 -8.92 36.22
C GLY A 127 -2.31 -8.91 34.97
N ILE A 128 -2.68 -9.65 33.92
CA ILE A 128 -1.95 -9.64 32.64
C ILE A 128 -1.86 -8.21 32.09
N PHE A 129 -2.96 -7.47 32.05
CA PHE A 129 -2.95 -6.10 31.55
C PHE A 129 -2.10 -5.19 32.43
N ASP A 130 -2.31 -5.16 33.74
CA ASP A 130 -1.72 -4.14 34.61
C ASP A 130 -0.27 -4.42 35.00
N ILE A 131 0.07 -5.70 35.25
CA ILE A 131 1.38 -6.10 35.76
C ILE A 131 2.33 -6.46 34.62
N VAL A 132 1.83 -7.08 33.55
CA VAL A 132 2.69 -7.57 32.45
C VAL A 132 2.73 -6.58 31.29
N LEU A 133 1.58 -6.21 30.73
CA LEU A 133 1.52 -5.47 29.47
C LEU A 133 1.65 -3.95 29.63
N ARG A 134 0.93 -3.34 30.58
CA ARG A 134 0.92 -1.88 30.79
C ARG A 134 2.33 -1.29 31.00
N PRO A 135 3.27 -1.94 31.72
CA PRO A 135 4.64 -1.44 31.80
C PRO A 135 5.34 -1.36 30.44
N MET A 136 5.12 -2.35 29.56
CA MET A 136 5.68 -2.37 28.20
C MET A 136 5.00 -1.32 27.31
N GLU A 137 3.69 -1.11 27.47
CA GLU A 137 2.95 -0.06 26.78
C GLU A 137 3.49 1.33 27.16
N LYS A 138 3.68 1.59 28.46
CA LYS A 138 4.30 2.83 28.96
C LYS A 138 5.72 3.01 28.46
N ALA A 139 6.46 1.92 28.23
CA ALA A 139 7.81 1.96 27.68
C ALA A 139 7.85 2.26 26.16
N GLY A 140 6.77 2.02 25.43
CA GLY A 140 6.63 2.39 24.02
C GLY A 140 6.00 1.35 23.09
N VAL A 141 5.48 0.22 23.60
CA VAL A 141 4.69 -0.72 22.78
C VAL A 141 3.31 -0.10 22.48
N ASP A 142 2.98 0.07 21.20
CA ASP A 142 1.74 0.74 20.79
C ASP A 142 0.54 -0.19 20.73
N PHE A 143 0.74 -1.45 20.32
CA PHE A 143 -0.31 -2.46 20.25
C PHE A 143 0.28 -3.87 20.27
N TRP A 144 -0.58 -4.88 20.20
CA TRP A 144 -0.19 -6.28 20.38
C TRP A 144 -0.53 -7.12 19.16
N TRP A 145 0.45 -7.92 18.70
CA TRP A 145 0.21 -9.05 17.81
C TRP A 145 -0.11 -10.25 18.69
N LEU A 146 -1.35 -10.69 18.64
CA LEU A 146 -1.83 -11.86 19.36
C LEU A 146 -1.76 -13.01 18.36
N ASP A 147 -0.99 -14.06 18.62
CA ASP A 147 -0.89 -15.20 17.69
C ASP A 147 -1.37 -16.49 18.34
N TRP A 148 -2.69 -16.55 18.54
CA TRP A 148 -3.39 -17.67 19.15
C TRP A 148 -3.78 -18.74 18.12
N GLN A 149 -3.35 -19.97 18.38
CA GLN A 149 -3.70 -21.13 17.55
C GLN A 149 -3.78 -22.45 18.34
N GLN A 150 -3.72 -22.40 19.67
CA GLN A 150 -3.46 -23.59 20.48
C GLN A 150 -4.72 -24.42 20.75
N TRP A 151 -5.86 -23.79 21.04
CA TRP A 151 -7.15 -24.47 21.18
C TRP A 151 -8.32 -23.50 20.98
N LEU A 152 -9.46 -24.03 20.50
CA LEU A 152 -10.59 -23.24 20.03
C LEU A 152 -11.35 -22.53 21.16
N THR A 153 -11.69 -23.25 22.24
CA THR A 153 -12.57 -22.75 23.31
C THR A 153 -11.87 -22.63 24.66
N ASP A 154 -12.30 -21.68 25.49
CA ASP A 154 -11.77 -21.51 26.83
C ASP A 154 -11.90 -22.80 27.67
N LYS A 155 -10.96 -23.01 28.60
CA LYS A 155 -10.92 -24.24 29.41
C LYS A 155 -11.93 -24.25 30.56
N LYS A 156 -12.40 -23.08 31.01
CA LYS A 156 -13.34 -22.94 32.14
C LYS A 156 -14.76 -22.64 31.67
N VAL A 157 -14.93 -21.96 30.55
CA VAL A 157 -16.25 -21.59 30.00
C VAL A 157 -16.50 -22.35 28.71
N GLU A 158 -17.42 -23.32 28.77
CA GLU A 158 -17.82 -24.13 27.62
C GLU A 158 -18.35 -23.25 26.49
N GLY A 159 -17.93 -23.55 25.25
CA GLY A 159 -18.39 -22.86 24.05
C GLY A 159 -17.79 -21.46 23.80
N LEU A 160 -17.05 -20.88 24.75
CA LEU A 160 -16.44 -19.56 24.57
C LEU A 160 -15.20 -19.64 23.67
N SER A 161 -15.26 -19.08 22.47
CA SER A 161 -14.10 -19.00 21.55
C SER A 161 -12.96 -18.17 22.16
N ASN A 162 -11.75 -18.73 22.24
CA ASN A 162 -10.56 -18.00 22.71
C ASN A 162 -10.22 -16.85 21.79
N THR A 163 -10.13 -17.07 20.47
CA THR A 163 -9.74 -16.02 19.53
C THR A 163 -10.71 -14.84 19.59
N TRP A 164 -12.02 -15.12 19.66
CA TRP A 164 -13.03 -14.07 19.79
C TRP A 164 -12.90 -13.32 21.11
N TRP A 165 -12.79 -14.05 22.23
CA TRP A 165 -12.78 -13.46 23.57
C TRP A 165 -11.48 -12.72 23.88
N ILE A 166 -10.33 -13.21 23.42
CA ILE A 166 -9.03 -12.52 23.51
C ILE A 166 -9.13 -11.17 22.78
N ASN A 167 -9.67 -11.14 21.56
CA ASN A 167 -9.85 -9.89 20.81
C ASN A 167 -10.73 -8.90 21.55
N TYR A 168 -11.88 -9.35 22.07
CA TYR A 168 -12.74 -8.51 22.88
C TYR A 168 -12.02 -7.97 24.13
N ALA A 169 -11.33 -8.83 24.89
CA ALA A 169 -10.70 -8.45 26.15
C ALA A 169 -9.57 -7.43 25.96
N PHE A 170 -8.66 -7.70 25.03
CA PHE A 170 -7.54 -6.80 24.74
C PHE A 170 -8.00 -5.47 24.12
N PHE A 171 -8.92 -5.52 23.15
CA PHE A 171 -9.39 -4.31 22.49
C PHE A 171 -10.15 -3.42 23.46
N SER A 172 -11.04 -4.00 24.28
CA SER A 172 -11.81 -3.26 25.28
C SER A 172 -10.92 -2.65 26.37
N ASP A 173 -9.83 -3.32 26.75
CA ASP A 173 -8.86 -2.73 27.68
C ASP A 173 -8.20 -1.47 27.06
N MET A 174 -7.69 -1.59 25.84
CA MET A 174 -7.10 -0.44 25.12
C MET A 174 -8.13 0.70 24.92
N GLU A 175 -9.38 0.36 24.66
CA GLU A 175 -10.49 1.32 24.53
C GLU A 175 -10.83 2.02 25.85
N ARG A 176 -10.63 1.40 27.00
CA ARG A 176 -10.90 2.06 28.29
C ARG A 176 -9.71 2.86 28.82
N MET A 177 -8.49 2.41 28.52
CA MET A 177 -7.30 2.83 29.26
C MET A 177 -6.41 3.82 28.51
N ARG A 178 -6.80 4.25 27.31
CA ARG A 178 -5.98 5.10 26.42
C ARG A 178 -6.79 6.25 25.84
N ASP A 179 -6.11 7.21 25.21
CA ASP A 179 -6.78 8.24 24.38
C ASP A 179 -6.61 7.98 22.88
N THR A 180 -5.75 7.02 22.53
CA THR A 180 -5.50 6.61 21.14
C THR A 180 -6.44 5.49 20.69
N ARG A 181 -6.64 5.35 19.38
CA ARG A 181 -7.45 4.26 18.82
C ARG A 181 -6.90 2.90 19.24
N PRO A 182 -7.74 1.99 19.76
CA PRO A 182 -7.34 0.61 19.94
C PRO A 182 -7.05 -0.04 18.58
N LEU A 183 -5.96 -0.79 18.53
CA LEU A 183 -5.54 -1.59 17.38
C LEU A 183 -5.09 -2.94 17.89
N LEU A 184 -5.49 -4.02 17.22
CA LEU A 184 -4.93 -5.34 17.44
C LEU A 184 -4.46 -5.89 16.10
N TYR A 185 -3.67 -6.95 16.17
CA TYR A 185 -3.30 -7.76 15.02
C TYR A 185 -3.41 -9.22 15.44
N HIS A 186 -4.38 -9.95 14.90
CA HIS A 186 -4.67 -11.34 15.33
C HIS A 186 -5.28 -12.16 14.20
N ARG A 187 -5.35 -13.48 14.41
CA ARG A 187 -6.05 -14.43 13.55
C ARG A 187 -7.56 -14.23 13.57
N TRP A 188 -8.23 -14.79 12.57
CA TRP A 188 -9.68 -14.77 12.42
C TRP A 188 -10.42 -15.33 13.65
N GLY A 189 -11.22 -14.48 14.30
CA GLY A 189 -12.00 -14.82 15.49
C GLY A 189 -13.46 -15.23 15.22
N GLY A 190 -13.87 -15.36 13.95
CA GLY A 190 -15.27 -15.64 13.58
C GLY A 190 -16.10 -14.39 13.26
N LEU A 191 -17.37 -14.59 12.92
CA LEU A 191 -18.28 -13.50 12.54
C LEU A 191 -18.43 -12.45 13.64
N GLY A 192 -18.54 -11.19 13.22
CA GLY A 192 -18.64 -10.05 14.13
C GLY A 192 -17.31 -9.62 14.79
N ASN A 193 -16.20 -10.31 14.50
CA ASN A 193 -14.89 -9.98 15.04
C ASN A 193 -14.24 -8.76 14.34
N HIS A 194 -14.77 -8.30 13.19
CA HIS A 194 -14.35 -7.06 12.52
C HIS A 194 -14.34 -5.81 13.42
N ARG A 195 -15.11 -5.85 14.53
CA ARG A 195 -15.12 -4.82 15.58
C ARG A 195 -13.75 -4.65 16.26
N TYR A 196 -12.92 -5.69 16.25
CA TYR A 196 -11.58 -5.70 16.85
C TYR A 196 -10.57 -5.84 15.71
N GLN A 197 -9.82 -4.77 15.48
CA GLN A 197 -9.19 -4.51 14.19
C GLN A 197 -8.04 -5.47 13.83
N ILE A 198 -7.79 -5.55 12.51
CA ILE A 198 -6.79 -6.29 11.74
C ILE A 198 -6.70 -7.80 11.96
N GLY A 199 -7.16 -8.54 10.94
CA GLY A 199 -6.95 -9.97 10.76
C GLY A 199 -5.64 -10.36 10.08
N PHE A 200 -5.23 -11.61 10.24
CA PHE A 200 -4.13 -12.24 9.50
C PHE A 200 -4.49 -13.61 8.91
N SER A 201 -4.02 -13.88 7.68
CA SER A 201 -4.21 -15.15 6.97
C SER A 201 -3.40 -16.35 7.43
N GLY A 202 -2.47 -16.17 8.36
CA GLY A 202 -1.58 -17.25 8.75
C GLY A 202 -0.52 -17.54 7.69
N ASP A 203 0.08 -18.72 7.84
CA ASP A 203 1.39 -19.02 7.30
C ASP A 203 1.33 -19.51 5.85
N ALA A 204 1.20 -18.58 4.90
CA ALA A 204 1.12 -18.91 3.47
C ALA A 204 2.42 -19.51 2.92
N ILE A 205 2.30 -20.50 2.03
CA ILE A 205 3.45 -21.03 1.29
C ILE A 205 3.91 -20.03 0.23
N ILE A 206 5.22 -19.81 0.11
CA ILE A 206 5.82 -18.96 -0.93
C ILE A 206 5.67 -19.66 -2.28
N SER A 207 4.66 -19.26 -3.06
CA SER A 207 4.39 -19.80 -4.40
C SER A 207 3.44 -18.89 -5.17
N TRP A 208 3.51 -18.93 -6.50
CA TRP A 208 2.53 -18.28 -7.40
C TRP A 208 1.09 -18.74 -7.13
N LYS A 209 0.88 -20.02 -6.80
CA LYS A 209 -0.44 -20.55 -6.41
C LYS A 209 -1.02 -19.87 -5.18
N SER A 210 -0.17 -19.58 -4.19
CA SER A 210 -0.60 -18.88 -2.98
C SER A 210 -0.90 -17.41 -3.26
N LEU A 211 -0.07 -16.73 -4.08
CA LEU A 211 -0.38 -15.37 -4.55
C LEU A 211 -1.70 -15.33 -5.34
N ALA A 212 -1.94 -16.29 -6.25
CA ALA A 212 -3.17 -16.38 -7.03
C ALA A 212 -4.45 -16.58 -6.21
N PHE A 213 -4.33 -17.10 -4.99
CA PHE A 213 -5.43 -17.25 -4.06
C PHE A 213 -5.72 -15.96 -3.25
N GLN A 214 -4.71 -15.12 -3.01
CA GLN A 214 -4.86 -13.96 -2.12
C GLN A 214 -5.93 -12.96 -2.56
N PRO A 215 -6.05 -12.57 -3.85
CA PRO A 215 -7.08 -11.62 -4.29
C PRO A 215 -8.49 -12.12 -3.98
N TYR A 216 -8.83 -13.32 -4.44
CA TYR A 216 -10.13 -13.96 -4.16
C TYR A 216 -10.42 -13.98 -2.66
N PHE A 217 -9.46 -14.46 -1.86
CA PHE A 217 -9.62 -14.54 -0.42
C PHE A 217 -9.83 -13.15 0.23
N THR A 218 -9.04 -12.16 -0.17
CA THR A 218 -9.09 -10.80 0.38
C THR A 218 -10.42 -10.12 0.05
N ASN A 219 -10.92 -10.30 -1.16
CA ASN A 219 -12.19 -9.74 -1.61
C ASN A 219 -13.36 -10.42 -0.91
N CYS A 220 -13.35 -11.75 -0.80
CA CYS A 220 -14.40 -12.50 -0.10
C CYS A 220 -14.47 -12.20 1.41
N ALA A 221 -13.34 -11.85 2.05
CA ALA A 221 -13.35 -11.45 3.46
C ALA A 221 -14.23 -10.21 3.72
N SER A 222 -14.40 -9.33 2.72
CA SER A 222 -15.28 -8.18 2.80
C SER A 222 -16.76 -8.55 2.96
N ASN A 223 -17.20 -9.71 2.44
CA ASN A 223 -18.59 -10.17 2.57
C ASN A 223 -19.02 -10.42 4.02
N VAL A 224 -18.06 -10.62 4.92
CA VAL A 224 -18.31 -10.84 6.35
C VAL A 224 -17.81 -9.68 7.20
N LEU A 225 -17.71 -8.49 6.59
CA LEU A 225 -17.22 -7.23 7.17
C LEU A 225 -15.77 -7.28 7.66
N TYR A 226 -15.00 -8.30 7.30
CA TYR A 226 -13.62 -8.45 7.72
C TYR A 226 -12.66 -7.78 6.73
N GLY A 227 -12.93 -6.52 6.42
CA GLY A 227 -12.26 -5.75 5.38
C GLY A 227 -10.85 -5.26 5.71
N TYR A 228 -10.42 -5.32 6.98
CA TYR A 228 -9.04 -5.03 7.37
C TYR A 228 -8.29 -6.32 7.61
N TRP A 229 -7.78 -6.88 6.52
CA TRP A 229 -7.04 -8.12 6.51
C TRP A 229 -5.60 -7.90 6.08
N SER A 230 -4.69 -8.59 6.76
CA SER A 230 -3.28 -8.69 6.41
C SER A 230 -2.95 -10.12 5.98
N HIS A 231 -1.99 -10.25 5.08
CA HIS A 231 -1.32 -11.50 4.78
C HIS A 231 0.19 -11.26 4.77
N ASP A 232 0.98 -12.31 4.71
CA ASP A 232 2.43 -12.19 4.62
C ASP A 232 2.80 -11.85 3.19
N ILE A 233 3.06 -10.58 2.90
CA ILE A 233 3.48 -10.18 1.55
C ILE A 233 4.80 -10.86 1.20
N GLY A 234 4.80 -11.56 0.07
CA GLY A 234 5.88 -12.45 -0.36
C GLY A 234 5.85 -13.85 0.27
N GLY A 235 4.79 -14.23 0.99
CA GLY A 235 4.57 -15.54 1.62
C GLY A 235 5.35 -15.79 2.93
N HIS A 236 4.87 -16.70 3.78
CA HIS A 236 5.44 -16.96 5.10
C HIS A 236 6.68 -17.87 5.04
N MET A 237 6.55 -19.01 4.37
CA MET A 237 7.54 -20.10 4.41
C MET A 237 7.61 -20.87 3.09
N PHE A 238 8.76 -21.51 2.84
CA PHE A 238 8.87 -22.49 1.77
C PHE A 238 8.11 -23.76 2.12
N LYS A 239 7.56 -24.43 1.09
CA LYS A 239 7.02 -25.77 1.26
C LYS A 239 8.16 -26.74 1.58
N LYS A 240 7.91 -27.69 2.49
CA LYS A 240 8.90 -28.71 2.85
C LYS A 240 9.33 -29.50 1.59
N GLY A 241 10.64 -29.55 1.35
CA GLY A 241 11.24 -30.27 0.21
C GLY A 241 11.50 -29.40 -1.02
N ASP A 242 10.92 -28.19 -1.10
CA ASP A 242 11.18 -27.27 -2.20
C ASP A 242 12.57 -26.61 -2.06
N LYS A 243 13.12 -26.15 -3.18
CA LYS A 243 14.32 -25.31 -3.18
C LYS A 243 14.01 -24.02 -2.42
N GLN A 244 14.84 -23.70 -1.43
CA GLN A 244 14.71 -22.47 -0.66
C GLN A 244 15.43 -21.34 -1.39
N GLU A 245 14.70 -20.66 -2.26
CA GLU A 245 15.17 -19.50 -3.03
C GLU A 245 14.05 -18.47 -3.14
N LEU A 246 14.38 -17.21 -2.88
CA LEU A 246 13.42 -16.12 -3.03
C LEU A 246 13.38 -15.71 -4.50
N ASP A 247 12.29 -16.07 -5.18
CA ASP A 247 12.02 -15.60 -6.53
C ASP A 247 11.75 -14.08 -6.51
N PRO A 248 12.61 -13.25 -7.14
CA PRO A 248 12.48 -11.80 -7.11
C PRO A 248 11.24 -11.30 -7.85
N GLU A 249 10.78 -12.02 -8.87
CA GLU A 249 9.57 -11.66 -9.60
C GLU A 249 8.34 -11.92 -8.75
N LEU A 250 8.22 -13.11 -8.17
CA LEU A 250 7.12 -13.46 -7.27
C LEU A 250 7.03 -12.47 -6.10
N PHE A 251 8.16 -12.13 -5.47
CA PHE A 251 8.17 -11.15 -4.38
C PHE A 251 7.72 -9.77 -4.84
N THR A 252 8.18 -9.32 -6.01
CA THR A 252 7.81 -8.01 -6.58
C THR A 252 6.32 -7.94 -6.92
N ARG A 253 5.76 -8.97 -7.60
CA ARG A 253 4.33 -9.01 -7.91
C ARG A 253 3.46 -9.07 -6.65
N TRP A 254 3.92 -9.75 -5.61
CA TRP A 254 3.22 -9.77 -4.32
C TRP A 254 3.28 -8.40 -3.62
N MET A 255 4.41 -7.70 -3.67
CA MET A 255 4.54 -6.35 -3.14
C MET A 255 3.65 -5.35 -3.88
N GLN A 256 3.59 -5.43 -5.22
CA GLN A 256 2.68 -4.61 -6.03
C GLN A 256 1.21 -4.88 -5.70
N TYR A 257 0.81 -6.15 -5.59
CA TYR A 257 -0.52 -6.53 -5.10
C TYR A 257 -0.79 -5.95 -3.70
N GLY A 258 0.20 -6.07 -2.80
CA GLY A 258 0.12 -5.59 -1.42
C GLY A 258 -0.25 -4.11 -1.28
N VAL A 259 0.18 -3.25 -2.22
CA VAL A 259 -0.18 -1.83 -2.26
C VAL A 259 -1.71 -1.64 -2.21
N PHE A 260 -2.41 -2.49 -2.95
CA PHE A 260 -3.87 -2.47 -3.13
C PHE A 260 -4.61 -3.41 -2.18
N THR A 261 -4.01 -3.72 -1.03
CA THR A 261 -4.65 -4.53 0.01
C THR A 261 -4.91 -3.68 1.27
N PRO A 262 -5.76 -4.12 2.22
CA PRO A 262 -6.09 -3.29 3.37
C PRO A 262 -4.88 -2.96 4.26
N VAL A 263 -3.97 -3.91 4.46
CA VAL A 263 -2.78 -3.78 5.30
C VAL A 263 -1.52 -4.21 4.55
N PHE A 264 -0.56 -3.29 4.43
CA PHE A 264 0.68 -3.50 3.69
C PHE A 264 1.82 -3.96 4.60
N ARG A 265 1.93 -5.27 4.81
CA ARG A 265 2.90 -5.89 5.73
C ARG A 265 3.69 -7.02 5.08
N THR A 266 5.02 -6.92 5.10
CA THR A 266 5.88 -8.08 4.83
C THR A 266 6.12 -8.87 6.13
N HIS A 267 6.17 -10.19 5.99
CA HIS A 267 6.55 -11.10 7.07
C HIS A 267 7.00 -12.43 6.50
N SER A 268 7.73 -13.20 7.31
CA SER A 268 8.16 -14.56 6.98
C SER A 268 8.67 -15.29 8.21
N THR A 269 8.70 -16.60 8.12
CA THR A 269 9.32 -17.50 9.09
C THR A 269 10.83 -17.27 9.24
N LYS A 270 11.40 -17.88 10.29
CA LYS A 270 12.84 -17.86 10.59
C LYS A 270 13.61 -18.70 9.59
N ASN A 271 14.06 -18.05 8.53
CA ASN A 271 14.83 -18.66 7.45
C ASN A 271 15.91 -17.69 6.94
N ALA A 272 17.14 -18.19 6.76
CA ALA A 272 18.29 -17.38 6.38
C ALA A 272 18.26 -16.85 4.92
N VAL A 273 17.46 -17.49 4.05
CA VAL A 273 17.31 -17.09 2.64
C VAL A 273 16.22 -16.02 2.46
N LEU A 274 15.28 -15.89 3.42
CA LEU A 274 14.16 -14.94 3.34
C LEU A 274 14.57 -13.51 3.72
N ASN A 275 15.54 -12.96 3.00
CA ASN A 275 16.04 -11.60 3.16
C ASN A 275 15.22 -10.63 2.29
N LYS A 276 13.98 -10.39 2.72
CA LYS A 276 12.97 -9.58 2.00
C LYS A 276 13.21 -8.07 2.09
N GLU A 277 14.31 -7.63 2.68
CA GLU A 277 14.65 -6.21 2.74
C GLU A 277 14.83 -5.69 1.29
N ILE A 278 14.17 -4.58 0.96
CA ILE A 278 14.04 -4.11 -0.44
C ILE A 278 15.40 -3.84 -1.08
N TRP A 279 16.37 -3.34 -0.32
CA TRP A 279 17.73 -3.06 -0.78
C TRP A 279 18.59 -4.30 -1.08
N ASN A 280 18.09 -5.52 -0.83
CA ASN A 280 18.76 -6.74 -1.27
C ASN A 280 18.51 -7.06 -2.76
N PHE A 281 17.52 -6.40 -3.37
CA PHE A 281 17.19 -6.55 -4.79
C PHE A 281 18.01 -5.57 -5.64
N LYS A 282 18.09 -5.83 -6.95
CA LYS A 282 18.93 -5.07 -7.89
C LYS A 282 18.15 -4.70 -9.16
N GLY A 283 18.58 -3.61 -9.78
CA GLY A 283 18.01 -3.14 -11.05
C GLY A 283 16.51 -2.88 -10.94
N GLU A 284 15.76 -3.34 -11.92
CA GLU A 284 14.32 -3.08 -12.01
C GLU A 284 13.51 -3.66 -10.83
N TYR A 285 13.96 -4.78 -10.23
CA TYR A 285 13.29 -5.33 -9.05
C TYR A 285 13.37 -4.36 -7.86
N PHE A 286 14.53 -3.76 -7.62
CA PHE A 286 14.69 -2.77 -6.54
C PHE A 286 13.78 -1.56 -6.77
N GLU A 287 13.78 -1.01 -7.99
CA GLU A 287 12.96 0.16 -8.32
C GLU A 287 11.46 -0.16 -8.23
N ALA A 288 11.01 -1.31 -8.74
CA ALA A 288 9.60 -1.73 -8.65
C ALA A 288 9.15 -1.92 -7.19
N LEU A 289 9.99 -2.54 -6.35
CA LEU A 289 9.72 -2.72 -4.92
C LEU A 289 9.68 -1.39 -4.17
N ARG A 290 10.64 -0.50 -4.43
CA ARG A 290 10.70 0.83 -3.84
C ARG A 290 9.47 1.65 -4.23
N ASN A 291 9.12 1.66 -5.51
CA ASN A 291 7.96 2.38 -6.03
C ASN A 291 6.64 1.81 -5.49
N ALA A 292 6.54 0.51 -5.24
CA ALA A 292 5.38 -0.08 -4.58
C ALA A 292 5.21 0.48 -3.15
N VAL A 293 6.28 0.57 -2.36
CA VAL A 293 6.21 1.20 -1.03
C VAL A 293 5.82 2.67 -1.14
N LEU A 294 6.44 3.44 -2.03
CA LEU A 294 6.10 4.86 -2.19
C LEU A 294 4.64 5.07 -2.61
N LEU A 295 4.17 4.31 -3.59
CA LEU A 295 2.78 4.37 -4.06
C LEU A 295 1.78 4.07 -2.94
N ARG A 296 2.09 3.12 -2.05
CA ARG A 296 1.25 2.84 -0.89
C ARG A 296 1.03 4.08 -0.03
N TYR A 297 2.08 4.86 0.22
CA TYR A 297 1.99 6.09 1.02
C TYR A 297 1.28 7.20 0.28
N GLN A 298 1.53 7.34 -1.03
CA GLN A 298 0.82 8.30 -1.88
C GLN A 298 -0.69 8.08 -1.83
N LEU A 299 -1.15 6.83 -1.82
CA LEU A 299 -2.57 6.48 -1.78
C LEU A 299 -3.25 6.75 -0.42
N VAL A 300 -2.51 7.06 0.65
CA VAL A 300 -3.10 7.10 2.00
C VAL A 300 -4.26 8.08 2.17
N PRO A 301 -4.27 9.31 1.62
CA PRO A 301 -5.43 10.20 1.78
C PRO A 301 -6.71 9.59 1.18
N TYR A 302 -6.60 8.94 0.02
CA TYR A 302 -7.67 8.16 -0.58
C TYR A 302 -8.07 6.96 0.29
N LEU A 303 -7.10 6.13 0.71
CA LEU A 303 -7.35 4.95 1.56
C LEU A 303 -8.00 5.30 2.88
N TYR A 304 -7.59 6.41 3.47
CA TYR A 304 -8.11 6.88 4.75
C TYR A 304 -9.54 7.40 4.63
N THR A 305 -9.87 7.98 3.47
CA THR A 305 -11.26 8.29 3.11
C THR A 305 -12.07 7.01 2.93
N MET A 306 -11.57 6.02 2.20
CA MET A 306 -12.26 4.73 2.06
C MET A 306 -12.39 3.98 3.39
N ALA A 307 -11.45 4.17 4.32
CA ALA A 307 -11.56 3.64 5.67
C ALA A 307 -12.70 4.30 6.47
N ARG A 308 -12.98 5.58 6.24
CA ARG A 308 -14.17 6.24 6.78
C ARG A 308 -15.45 5.67 6.18
N GLU A 309 -15.50 5.44 4.88
CA GLU A 309 -16.63 4.77 4.22
C GLU A 309 -16.89 3.37 4.80
N THR A 310 -15.83 2.59 5.07
CA THR A 310 -15.97 1.30 5.77
C THR A 310 -16.62 1.48 7.15
N TYR A 311 -16.23 2.51 7.90
CA TYR A 311 -16.78 2.76 9.24
C TYR A 311 -18.26 3.19 9.20
N GLU A 312 -18.65 4.04 8.26
CA GLU A 312 -20.03 4.56 8.17
C GLU A 312 -20.99 3.57 7.52
N ASN A 313 -20.55 2.90 6.45
CA ASN A 313 -21.42 2.14 5.55
C ASN A 313 -21.13 0.63 5.55
N GLY A 314 -20.06 0.17 6.21
CA GLY A 314 -19.65 -1.23 6.21
C GLY A 314 -19.02 -1.70 4.89
N LEU A 315 -18.77 -0.79 3.94
CA LEU A 315 -18.16 -1.10 2.65
C LEU A 315 -16.65 -1.10 2.76
N SER A 316 -16.05 -2.29 2.82
CA SER A 316 -14.60 -2.49 2.85
C SER A 316 -13.87 -1.79 1.69
N VAL A 317 -12.56 -1.59 1.86
CA VAL A 317 -11.71 -1.00 0.82
C VAL A 317 -11.59 -1.94 -0.38
N CYS A 318 -11.34 -3.24 -0.19
CA CYS A 318 -11.38 -4.22 -1.27
C CYS A 318 -12.82 -4.73 -1.45
N ARG A 319 -13.45 -4.45 -2.59
CA ARG A 319 -14.85 -4.75 -2.88
C ARG A 319 -14.92 -5.71 -4.08
N PRO A 320 -15.43 -6.94 -3.91
CA PRO A 320 -15.72 -7.80 -5.07
C PRO A 320 -16.58 -7.06 -6.09
N LEU A 321 -16.36 -7.31 -7.38
CA LEU A 321 -17.05 -6.55 -8.45
C LEU A 321 -18.58 -6.67 -8.39
N TYR A 322 -19.11 -7.79 -7.88
CA TYR A 322 -20.56 -7.98 -7.74
C TYR A 322 -21.22 -7.06 -6.71
N TYR A 323 -20.46 -6.26 -5.94
CA TYR A 323 -21.05 -5.21 -5.09
C TYR A 323 -21.63 -4.08 -5.93
N ASP A 324 -20.89 -3.66 -6.96
CA ASP A 324 -21.28 -2.55 -7.82
C ASP A 324 -21.99 -3.03 -9.10
N TYR A 325 -21.75 -4.29 -9.50
CA TYR A 325 -22.26 -4.88 -10.74
C TYR A 325 -22.95 -6.24 -10.51
N PRO A 326 -23.96 -6.32 -9.62
CA PRO A 326 -24.55 -7.61 -9.20
C PRO A 326 -25.28 -8.37 -10.32
N GLU A 327 -25.74 -7.66 -11.35
CA GLU A 327 -26.50 -8.22 -12.48
C GLU A 327 -25.61 -8.70 -13.65
N SER A 328 -24.29 -8.46 -13.59
CA SER A 328 -23.35 -8.87 -14.63
C SER A 328 -22.71 -10.21 -14.27
N GLU A 329 -22.82 -11.21 -15.15
CA GLU A 329 -22.21 -12.53 -14.94
C GLU A 329 -20.68 -12.45 -14.82
N GLU A 330 -20.07 -11.51 -15.54
CA GLU A 330 -18.64 -11.27 -15.51
C GLU A 330 -18.13 -10.91 -14.11
N ALA A 331 -18.93 -10.23 -13.29
CA ALA A 331 -18.56 -9.86 -11.92
C ALA A 331 -18.32 -11.08 -11.01
N TYR A 332 -18.90 -12.23 -11.35
CA TYR A 332 -18.70 -13.50 -10.67
C TYR A 332 -17.65 -14.38 -11.35
N ARG A 333 -17.42 -14.20 -12.66
CA ARG A 333 -16.37 -14.90 -13.42
C ARG A 333 -14.97 -14.37 -13.09
N PHE A 334 -14.81 -13.06 -12.97
CA PHE A 334 -13.53 -12.40 -12.71
C PHE A 334 -13.27 -12.26 -11.19
N GLU A 335 -13.29 -13.38 -10.48
CA GLU A 335 -13.30 -13.44 -9.00
C GLU A 335 -12.06 -12.83 -8.30
N LYS A 336 -10.98 -12.61 -9.05
CA LYS A 336 -9.73 -12.01 -8.57
C LYS A 336 -9.67 -10.51 -8.79
N GLU A 337 -10.52 -9.97 -9.66
CA GLU A 337 -10.66 -8.54 -9.87
C GLU A 337 -11.55 -7.93 -8.78
N TYR A 338 -11.27 -6.68 -8.43
CA TYR A 338 -12.02 -5.99 -7.40
C TYR A 338 -11.91 -4.48 -7.56
N MET A 339 -12.91 -3.80 -7.01
CA MET A 339 -12.82 -2.38 -6.76
C MET A 339 -12.01 -2.14 -5.49
N PHE A 340 -11.06 -1.22 -5.55
CA PHE A 340 -10.27 -0.75 -4.43
C PHE A 340 -10.74 0.65 -4.04
N GLY A 341 -11.67 0.70 -3.10
CA GLY A 341 -12.56 1.84 -2.87
C GLY A 341 -13.55 1.96 -4.03
N GLU A 342 -13.84 3.19 -4.45
CA GLU A 342 -14.90 3.48 -5.42
C GLU A 342 -14.39 3.75 -6.83
N ASN A 343 -13.12 4.15 -6.94
CA ASN A 343 -12.55 4.73 -8.15
C ASN A 343 -11.58 3.81 -8.89
N LEU A 344 -10.97 2.85 -8.20
CA LEU A 344 -9.89 2.00 -8.71
C LEU A 344 -10.41 0.58 -8.92
N LEU A 345 -10.21 0.00 -10.11
CA LEU A 345 -10.33 -1.44 -10.36
C LEU A 345 -8.93 -2.04 -10.46
N ILE A 346 -8.70 -3.14 -9.75
CA ILE A 346 -7.41 -3.84 -9.69
C ILE A 346 -7.57 -5.24 -10.28
N ALA A 347 -6.68 -5.63 -11.18
CA ALA A 347 -6.66 -6.97 -11.77
C ALA A 347 -5.31 -7.67 -11.48
N PRO A 348 -5.08 -8.26 -10.30
CA PRO A 348 -3.75 -8.64 -9.85
C PRO A 348 -2.97 -9.59 -10.77
N ILE A 349 -1.69 -9.29 -10.98
CA ILE A 349 -0.74 -10.20 -11.65
C ILE A 349 -0.35 -11.30 -10.68
N VAL A 350 -0.78 -12.53 -10.97
CA VAL A 350 -0.60 -13.70 -10.09
C VAL A 350 0.06 -14.89 -10.79
N GLU A 351 0.65 -14.64 -11.95
CA GLU A 351 1.41 -15.60 -12.74
C GLU A 351 2.72 -14.96 -13.22
N PRO A 352 3.79 -15.76 -13.43
CA PRO A 352 5.06 -15.25 -13.90
C PRO A 352 4.95 -14.69 -15.32
N MET A 353 5.72 -13.64 -15.58
CA MET A 353 5.88 -13.04 -16.89
C MET A 353 6.48 -14.03 -17.87
N GLN A 354 6.06 -13.92 -19.13
CA GLN A 354 6.66 -14.63 -20.25
C GLN A 354 7.30 -13.61 -21.18
N LYS A 355 8.58 -13.79 -21.49
CA LYS A 355 9.37 -12.85 -22.30
C LYS A 355 9.30 -11.39 -21.78
N GLY A 356 9.28 -11.22 -20.46
CA GLY A 356 9.30 -9.90 -19.80
C GLY A 356 7.93 -9.23 -19.62
N TYR A 357 6.83 -9.88 -20.02
CA TYR A 357 5.48 -9.35 -19.87
C TYR A 357 4.53 -10.34 -19.19
N ALA A 358 3.66 -9.84 -18.31
CA ALA A 358 2.51 -10.57 -17.79
C ALA A 358 1.29 -10.21 -18.65
N LYS A 359 0.59 -11.22 -19.16
CA LYS A 359 -0.62 -11.04 -19.97
C LYS A 359 -1.85 -11.39 -19.16
N LEU A 360 -2.89 -10.57 -19.24
CA LEU A 360 -4.14 -10.75 -18.51
C LEU A 360 -5.33 -10.44 -19.40
N GLU A 361 -6.38 -11.25 -19.28
CA GLU A 361 -7.73 -10.82 -19.62
C GLU A 361 -8.28 -10.01 -18.45
N VAL A 362 -8.80 -8.82 -18.74
CA VAL A 362 -9.40 -7.93 -17.75
C VAL A 362 -10.81 -7.57 -18.16
N TRP A 363 -11.78 -7.71 -17.25
CA TRP A 363 -13.11 -7.18 -17.47
C TRP A 363 -13.19 -5.73 -17.00
N LEU A 364 -13.61 -4.84 -17.90
CA LEU A 364 -13.88 -3.45 -17.60
C LEU A 364 -15.40 -3.27 -17.53
N PRO A 365 -15.99 -3.06 -16.35
CA PRO A 365 -17.44 -2.91 -16.22
C PRO A 365 -17.97 -1.71 -17.02
N GLY A 366 -19.24 -1.81 -17.43
CA GLY A 366 -19.96 -0.71 -18.08
C GLY A 366 -20.27 0.46 -17.13
N GLY A 367 -20.76 1.56 -17.69
CA GLY A 367 -21.16 2.76 -16.94
C GLY A 367 -20.05 3.79 -16.71
N SER A 368 -18.79 3.44 -16.96
CA SER A 368 -17.65 4.36 -17.01
C SER A 368 -16.63 3.91 -18.04
N ASP A 369 -15.88 4.86 -18.59
CA ASP A 369 -14.60 4.57 -19.23
C ASP A 369 -13.51 4.47 -18.15
N TRP A 370 -12.38 3.85 -18.50
CA TRP A 370 -11.34 3.46 -17.55
C TRP A 370 -9.96 3.87 -18.06
N TYR A 371 -9.24 4.66 -17.26
CA TYR A 371 -7.82 4.93 -17.50
C TYR A 371 -6.98 3.76 -16.98
N GLU A 372 -6.24 3.09 -17.83
CA GLU A 372 -5.17 2.21 -17.38
C GLU A 372 -3.99 3.06 -16.91
N TRP A 373 -3.75 3.11 -15.60
CA TRP A 373 -2.75 4.00 -15.00
C TRP A 373 -1.35 3.78 -15.58
N SER A 374 -0.93 2.52 -15.77
CA SER A 374 0.41 2.20 -16.25
C SER A 374 0.74 2.82 -17.62
N THR A 375 -0.22 2.85 -18.54
CA THR A 375 0.01 3.27 -19.93
C THR A 375 -0.64 4.60 -20.27
N GLY A 376 -1.52 5.11 -19.40
CA GLY A 376 -2.35 6.28 -19.67
C GLY A 376 -3.48 6.01 -20.65
N THR A 377 -3.68 4.77 -21.12
CA THR A 377 -4.72 4.46 -22.11
C THR A 377 -6.11 4.65 -21.51
N LEU A 378 -6.97 5.41 -22.17
CA LEU A 378 -8.40 5.47 -21.89
C LEU A 378 -9.12 4.34 -22.64
N LEU A 379 -9.73 3.43 -21.90
CA LEU A 379 -10.43 2.27 -22.40
C LEU A 379 -11.93 2.41 -22.16
N LYS A 380 -12.74 1.95 -23.13
CA LYS A 380 -14.19 1.89 -22.95
C LYS A 380 -14.56 0.85 -21.89
N GLY A 381 -15.57 1.14 -21.08
CA GLY A 381 -16.19 0.13 -20.23
C GLY A 381 -17.11 -0.81 -21.00
N GLY A 382 -17.60 -1.86 -20.32
CA GLY A 382 -18.52 -2.85 -20.86
C GLY A 382 -17.87 -3.88 -21.77
N GLN A 383 -16.58 -4.16 -21.59
CA GLN A 383 -15.82 -5.08 -22.44
C GLN A 383 -14.78 -5.87 -21.65
N ILE A 384 -14.32 -6.97 -22.25
CA ILE A 384 -13.15 -7.72 -21.80
C ILE A 384 -11.99 -7.36 -22.73
N VAL A 385 -10.83 -7.03 -22.15
CA VAL A 385 -9.62 -6.64 -22.89
C VAL A 385 -8.45 -7.54 -22.53
N GLU A 386 -7.58 -7.86 -23.49
CA GLU A 386 -6.28 -8.47 -23.21
C GLU A 386 -5.23 -7.36 -23.04
N ARG A 387 -4.45 -7.39 -21.96
CA ARG A 387 -3.45 -6.37 -21.63
C ARG A 387 -2.13 -7.01 -21.21
N SER A 388 -1.03 -6.31 -21.47
CA SER A 388 0.35 -6.76 -21.19
C SER A 388 1.10 -5.77 -20.32
N PHE A 389 1.74 -6.27 -19.26
CA PHE A 389 2.43 -5.46 -18.24
C PHE A 389 3.86 -5.92 -18.01
N GLY A 390 4.82 -5.01 -18.14
CA GLY A 390 6.21 -5.22 -17.71
C GLY A 390 6.34 -5.30 -16.19
N LEU A 391 7.55 -5.54 -15.68
CA LEU A 391 7.79 -5.68 -14.24
C LEU A 391 7.42 -4.42 -13.44
N ALA A 392 7.76 -3.23 -13.96
CA ALA A 392 7.45 -1.95 -13.34
C ALA A 392 5.97 -1.50 -13.49
N GLU A 393 5.18 -2.22 -14.29
CA GLU A 393 3.79 -1.90 -14.56
C GLU A 393 2.84 -2.82 -13.78
N TYR A 394 1.71 -2.27 -13.35
CA TYR A 394 0.68 -3.02 -12.65
C TYR A 394 -0.72 -2.63 -13.15
N PRO A 395 -1.63 -3.60 -13.37
CA PRO A 395 -2.98 -3.38 -13.87
C PRO A 395 -3.86 -2.67 -12.83
N VAL A 396 -3.93 -1.36 -12.97
CA VAL A 396 -4.77 -0.46 -12.18
C VAL A 396 -5.58 0.38 -13.14
N TYR A 397 -6.90 0.31 -13.01
CA TYR A 397 -7.84 1.00 -13.88
C TYR A 397 -8.63 2.03 -13.07
N ILE A 398 -8.62 3.28 -13.50
CA ILE A 398 -9.25 4.39 -12.80
C ILE A 398 -10.50 4.82 -13.56
N LYS A 399 -11.64 4.92 -12.89
CA LYS A 399 -12.87 5.47 -13.51
C LYS A 399 -12.60 6.87 -14.05
N ALA A 400 -12.94 7.13 -15.30
CA ALA A 400 -12.88 8.46 -15.89
C ALA A 400 -13.75 9.45 -15.08
N GLY A 401 -13.22 10.65 -14.82
CA GLY A 401 -13.82 11.64 -13.92
C GLY A 401 -13.37 11.53 -12.47
N SER A 402 -12.49 10.59 -12.11
CA SER A 402 -11.98 10.47 -10.75
C SER A 402 -11.06 11.64 -10.38
N ILE A 403 -11.17 12.10 -9.14
CA ILE A 403 -10.25 13.04 -8.49
C ILE A 403 -9.71 12.39 -7.21
N LEU A 404 -8.44 11.99 -7.26
CA LEU A 404 -7.82 11.21 -6.20
C LEU A 404 -6.93 12.11 -5.35
N PRO A 405 -7.21 12.31 -4.05
CA PRO A 405 -6.27 12.96 -3.16
C PRO A 405 -5.13 11.99 -2.84
N LEU A 406 -3.93 12.36 -3.24
CA LEU A 406 -2.70 11.63 -2.99
C LEU A 406 -1.72 12.51 -2.21
N TYR A 407 -0.82 11.90 -1.45
CA TYR A 407 0.40 12.59 -1.05
C TYR A 407 1.40 12.63 -2.21
N ASP A 408 2.32 13.58 -2.17
CA ASP A 408 3.51 13.54 -3.03
C ASP A 408 4.53 12.53 -2.47
N ARG A 409 5.27 12.94 -1.43
CA ARG A 409 6.21 12.08 -0.72
C ARG A 409 6.20 12.38 0.76
N VAL A 410 6.06 11.33 1.57
CA VAL A 410 6.02 11.42 3.03
C VAL A 410 6.97 10.39 3.65
N GLU A 411 7.54 10.71 4.81
CA GLU A 411 8.46 9.79 5.52
C GLU A 411 7.72 8.75 6.38
N ASN A 412 6.56 9.12 6.91
CA ASN A 412 5.63 8.29 7.68
C ASN A 412 4.25 8.96 7.72
N LEU A 413 3.27 8.34 8.37
CA LEU A 413 1.88 8.83 8.42
C LEU A 413 1.49 9.51 9.74
N SER A 414 2.47 9.90 10.55
CA SER A 414 2.21 10.54 11.84
C SER A 414 1.62 11.95 11.70
N ARG A 415 1.94 12.66 10.62
CA ARG A 415 1.49 14.03 10.35
C ARG A 415 0.26 14.09 9.45
N ASN A 416 -0.38 15.26 9.41
CA ASN A 416 -1.55 15.54 8.57
C ASN A 416 -1.49 16.90 7.85
N ASP A 417 -0.33 17.54 7.80
CA ASP A 417 -0.12 18.84 7.14
C ASP A 417 0.68 18.73 5.84
N GLU A 418 0.86 17.48 5.38
CA GLU A 418 1.54 17.15 4.13
C GLU A 418 0.81 17.75 2.92
N GLU A 419 1.57 18.04 1.85
CA GLU A 419 1.01 18.51 0.58
C GLU A 419 0.11 17.43 -0.03
N ILE A 420 -1.06 17.87 -0.50
CA ILE A 420 -2.01 17.01 -1.22
C ILE A 420 -1.92 17.29 -2.72
N VAL A 421 -1.61 16.26 -3.48
CA VAL A 421 -1.68 16.24 -4.94
C VAL A 421 -3.03 15.65 -5.34
N LEU A 422 -3.91 16.48 -5.88
CA LEU A 422 -5.17 16.03 -6.46
C LEU A 422 -4.92 15.53 -7.88
N THR A 423 -4.81 14.22 -8.02
CA THR A 423 -4.62 13.58 -9.32
C THR A 423 -5.97 13.39 -10.00
N VAL A 424 -6.17 14.08 -11.12
CA VAL A 424 -7.40 14.08 -11.90
C VAL A 424 -7.23 13.18 -13.11
N PHE A 425 -8.19 12.29 -13.28
CA PHE A 425 -8.37 11.45 -14.46
C PHE A 425 -9.57 12.02 -15.23
N PRO A 426 -9.36 12.80 -16.31
CA PRO A 426 -10.43 13.56 -16.94
C PRO A 426 -11.64 12.72 -17.32
N GLY A 427 -12.83 13.27 -17.17
CA GLY A 427 -14.10 12.65 -17.56
C GLY A 427 -15.16 13.73 -17.64
N GLN A 428 -16.39 13.37 -18.01
CA GLN A 428 -17.46 14.37 -18.14
C GLN A 428 -17.71 15.10 -16.82
N LYS A 429 -17.82 14.35 -15.72
CA LYS A 429 -18.03 14.88 -14.38
C LYS A 429 -17.57 13.87 -13.34
N GLY A 430 -17.09 14.35 -12.19
CA GLY A 430 -16.87 13.52 -11.02
C GLY A 430 -16.75 14.33 -9.74
N SER A 431 -16.83 13.64 -8.61
CA SER A 431 -16.73 14.24 -7.27
C SER A 431 -16.11 13.27 -6.28
N PHE A 432 -15.45 13.80 -5.27
CA PHE A 432 -14.90 13.06 -4.15
C PHE A 432 -15.00 13.90 -2.86
N ARG A 433 -15.06 13.28 -1.69
CA ARG A 433 -15.08 13.99 -0.40
C ARG A 433 -13.91 13.52 0.44
N MET A 434 -12.81 14.25 0.41
CA MET A 434 -11.61 13.87 1.17
C MET A 434 -11.89 13.97 2.66
N TYR A 435 -11.77 12.86 3.38
CA TYR A 435 -11.96 12.77 4.82
C TYR A 435 -10.65 13.06 5.56
N GLU A 436 -10.76 13.76 6.68
CA GLU A 436 -9.67 13.99 7.61
C GLU A 436 -10.14 13.96 9.05
N ASP A 437 -9.26 13.50 9.94
CA ASP A 437 -9.39 13.63 11.39
C ASP A 437 -7.99 13.70 12.02
N ASN A 438 -7.91 13.62 13.36
CA ASN A 438 -6.65 13.64 14.09
C ASN A 438 -5.68 12.49 13.72
N GLY A 439 -6.19 11.37 13.19
CA GLY A 439 -5.40 10.23 12.72
C GLY A 439 -5.29 9.08 13.72
N ASN A 440 -5.34 9.36 15.03
CA ASN A 440 -5.12 8.32 16.04
C ASN A 440 -5.87 8.52 17.37
N ASP A 441 -6.69 9.56 17.53
CA ASP A 441 -7.52 9.71 18.73
C ASP A 441 -8.82 8.88 18.68
N LYS A 442 -9.57 8.87 19.78
CA LYS A 442 -10.88 8.23 19.89
C LYS A 442 -12.07 9.10 19.45
N HIS A 443 -11.83 10.33 19.02
CA HIS A 443 -12.91 11.29 18.73
C HIS A 443 -13.40 11.26 17.28
N TYR A 444 -12.76 10.46 16.42
CA TYR A 444 -13.08 10.30 15.00
C TYR A 444 -14.55 10.03 14.66
N ALA A 445 -15.36 9.52 15.59
CA ALA A 445 -16.79 9.36 15.37
C ALA A 445 -17.56 10.69 15.26
N ARG A 446 -17.01 11.80 15.79
CA ARG A 446 -17.66 13.12 15.89
C ARG A 446 -16.76 14.29 15.49
N GLU A 447 -15.45 14.13 15.62
CA GLU A 447 -14.44 15.14 15.28
C GLU A 447 -13.72 14.72 14.00
N TYR A 448 -14.11 15.35 12.91
CA TYR A 448 -13.56 15.14 11.57
C TYR A 448 -13.92 16.31 10.67
N ALA A 449 -13.29 16.36 9.51
CA ALA A 449 -13.60 17.32 8.46
C ALA A 449 -13.63 16.65 7.08
N TYR A 450 -14.40 17.23 6.17
CA TYR A 450 -14.45 16.85 4.76
C TYR A 450 -14.06 18.02 3.88
N THR A 451 -13.28 17.74 2.84
CA THR A 451 -13.02 18.70 1.75
C THR A 451 -13.72 18.18 0.49
N PRO A 452 -14.80 18.85 0.03
CA PRO A 452 -15.46 18.50 -1.22
C PRO A 452 -14.54 18.76 -2.41
N LEU A 453 -14.44 17.81 -3.32
CA LEU A 453 -13.65 17.88 -4.55
C LEU A 453 -14.55 17.59 -5.74
N SER A 454 -14.42 18.34 -6.83
CA SER A 454 -15.15 18.05 -8.06
C SER A 454 -14.36 18.37 -9.31
N VAL A 455 -14.69 17.66 -10.38
CA VAL A 455 -14.19 17.89 -11.74
C VAL A 455 -15.35 17.88 -12.72
N GLU A 456 -15.34 18.81 -13.67
CA GLU A 456 -16.35 18.91 -14.72
C GLU A 456 -15.73 19.35 -16.03
N GLN A 457 -16.01 18.61 -17.10
CA GLN A 457 -15.59 18.92 -18.47
C GLN A 457 -16.80 19.43 -19.26
N SER A 458 -16.68 20.64 -19.80
CA SER A 458 -17.67 21.27 -20.67
C SER A 458 -17.01 21.80 -21.95
N GLY A 459 -17.18 21.06 -23.04
CA GLY A 459 -16.50 21.33 -24.31
C GLY A 459 -14.97 21.32 -24.12
N PRO A 460 -14.23 22.38 -24.50
CA PRO A 460 -12.79 22.47 -24.29
C PRO A 460 -12.37 22.82 -22.85
N ASN A 461 -13.33 23.16 -21.97
CA ASN A 461 -13.04 23.66 -20.64
C ASN A 461 -13.13 22.55 -19.59
N LEU A 462 -12.08 22.39 -18.79
CA LEU A 462 -12.04 21.54 -17.60
C LEU A 462 -12.03 22.44 -16.37
N THR A 463 -12.96 22.22 -15.44
CA THR A 463 -13.01 22.91 -14.15
C THR A 463 -12.76 21.91 -13.03
N VAL A 464 -11.80 22.20 -12.16
CA VAL A 464 -11.52 21.43 -10.95
C VAL A 464 -11.73 22.32 -9.74
N THR A 465 -12.53 21.87 -8.77
CA THR A 465 -12.86 22.64 -7.57
C THR A 465 -12.42 21.90 -6.32
N ILE A 466 -11.72 22.62 -5.43
CA ILE A 466 -11.46 22.23 -4.05
C ILE A 466 -12.35 23.11 -3.18
N GLY A 467 -13.42 22.56 -2.65
CA GLY A 467 -14.36 23.26 -1.78
C GLY A 467 -13.72 23.72 -0.47
N ALA A 468 -14.38 24.64 0.22
CA ALA A 468 -14.02 24.96 1.60
C ALA A 468 -14.20 23.72 2.49
N ARG A 469 -13.22 23.46 3.36
CA ARG A 469 -13.26 22.34 4.29
C ARG A 469 -14.35 22.54 5.34
N GLU A 470 -15.17 21.52 5.51
CA GLU A 470 -16.31 21.50 6.41
C GLU A 470 -16.04 20.58 7.60
N GLY A 471 -16.40 21.01 8.81
CA GLY A 471 -16.16 20.25 10.04
C GLY A 471 -14.92 20.69 10.81
N HIS A 472 -14.61 19.97 11.88
CA HIS A 472 -13.53 20.32 12.80
C HIS A 472 -13.03 19.08 13.53
N TYR A 473 -11.73 19.06 13.81
CA TYR A 473 -11.11 18.12 14.73
C TYR A 473 -9.91 18.77 15.42
N ARG A 474 -9.50 18.19 16.54
CA ARG A 474 -8.33 18.64 17.29
C ARG A 474 -7.05 18.61 16.46
N ASP A 475 -6.26 19.69 16.56
CA ASP A 475 -4.99 19.88 15.85
C ASP A 475 -5.12 19.94 14.31
N MET A 476 -6.33 20.23 13.80
CA MET A 476 -6.62 20.39 12.38
C MET A 476 -5.84 21.59 11.78
N PRO A 477 -5.03 21.40 10.73
CA PRO A 477 -4.24 22.47 10.13
C PRO A 477 -5.16 23.46 9.41
N ALA A 478 -5.07 24.75 9.71
CA ALA A 478 -5.86 25.80 9.05
C ALA A 478 -5.46 26.02 7.58
N GLU A 479 -4.20 25.74 7.26
CA GLU A 479 -3.61 25.89 5.93
C GLU A 479 -2.98 24.57 5.48
N ARG A 480 -3.02 24.30 4.17
CA ARG A 480 -2.37 23.17 3.52
C ARG A 480 -1.96 23.52 2.09
N SER A 481 -0.79 23.04 1.66
CA SER A 481 -0.37 23.11 0.26
C SER A 481 -1.15 22.10 -0.59
N PHE A 482 -1.66 22.55 -1.72
CA PHE A 482 -2.31 21.70 -2.72
C PHE A 482 -1.64 21.87 -4.08
N LYS A 483 -1.57 20.79 -4.83
CA LYS A 483 -1.31 20.78 -6.27
C LYS A 483 -2.41 20.02 -6.97
N ILE A 484 -2.69 20.38 -8.22
CA ILE A 484 -3.53 19.57 -9.11
C ILE A 484 -2.64 18.94 -10.15
N LYS A 485 -2.78 17.63 -10.34
CA LYS A 485 -2.11 16.87 -11.39
C LYS A 485 -3.14 16.33 -12.36
N ILE A 486 -3.20 16.83 -13.59
CA ILE A 486 -4.08 16.30 -14.64
C ILE A 486 -3.28 15.29 -15.46
N LEU A 487 -3.58 14.00 -15.32
CA LEU A 487 -2.92 12.95 -16.11
C LEU A 487 -3.47 12.90 -17.54
N GLY A 488 -2.62 12.51 -18.49
CA GLY A 488 -3.06 12.32 -19.88
C GLY A 488 -3.56 13.61 -20.53
N SER A 489 -2.95 14.73 -20.15
CA SER A 489 -3.34 16.07 -20.56
C SER A 489 -2.42 16.59 -21.65
N VAL A 490 -2.99 17.25 -22.66
CA VAL A 490 -2.23 18.10 -23.57
C VAL A 490 -1.89 19.43 -22.90
N VAL A 491 -1.06 20.24 -23.56
CA VAL A 491 -0.76 21.62 -23.15
C VAL A 491 -2.01 22.51 -23.31
N PRO A 492 -2.39 23.31 -22.28
CA PRO A 492 -3.58 24.15 -22.33
C PRO A 492 -3.35 25.47 -23.08
N GLU A 493 -4.42 26.06 -23.63
CA GLU A 493 -4.39 27.44 -24.18
C GLU A 493 -4.47 28.49 -23.07
N GLN A 494 -5.24 28.19 -22.04
CA GLN A 494 -5.45 29.07 -20.90
C GLN A 494 -5.58 28.24 -19.63
N LEU A 495 -4.95 28.73 -18.56
CA LEU A 495 -5.04 28.14 -17.24
C LEU A 495 -5.16 29.26 -16.21
N THR A 496 -6.16 29.16 -15.34
CA THR A 496 -6.37 30.10 -14.24
C THR A 496 -6.70 29.38 -12.94
N VAL A 497 -6.31 29.99 -11.82
CA VAL A 497 -6.71 29.62 -10.46
C VAL A 497 -7.41 30.82 -9.84
N ASN A 498 -8.66 30.66 -9.43
CA ASN A 498 -9.52 31.74 -8.91
C ASN A 498 -9.55 32.96 -9.86
N GLY A 499 -9.57 32.72 -11.17
CA GLY A 499 -9.59 33.76 -12.21
C GLY A 499 -8.24 34.43 -12.51
N GLN A 500 -7.16 34.07 -11.79
CA GLN A 500 -5.81 34.58 -12.06
C GLN A 500 -4.98 33.56 -12.85
N THR A 501 -4.26 34.02 -13.87
CA THR A 501 -3.31 33.16 -14.59
C THR A 501 -2.17 32.74 -13.68
N VAL A 502 -1.84 31.44 -13.70
CA VAL A 502 -0.71 30.88 -12.96
C VAL A 502 0.18 30.05 -13.89
N ALA A 503 1.45 29.89 -13.50
CA ALA A 503 2.34 28.96 -14.17
C ALA A 503 1.97 27.50 -13.83
N TYR A 504 2.35 26.58 -14.71
CA TYR A 504 2.25 25.14 -14.50
C TYR A 504 3.57 24.48 -14.88
N GLU A 505 3.76 23.26 -14.41
CA GLU A 505 4.81 22.34 -14.82
C GLU A 505 4.21 21.26 -15.73
N TYR A 506 4.94 20.85 -16.76
CA TYR A 506 4.52 19.78 -17.67
C TYR A 506 5.42 18.56 -17.48
N LEU A 507 4.88 17.46 -16.95
CA LEU A 507 5.61 16.21 -16.77
C LEU A 507 5.54 15.38 -18.05
N GLY A 508 6.63 15.36 -18.81
CA GLY A 508 6.65 14.72 -20.13
C GLY A 508 6.53 13.20 -20.09
N GLU A 509 7.09 12.54 -19.07
CA GLU A 509 7.00 11.08 -18.90
C GLU A 509 5.58 10.59 -18.57
N GLU A 510 4.77 11.44 -17.95
CA GLU A 510 3.40 11.12 -17.53
C GLU A 510 2.34 11.82 -18.38
N LEU A 511 2.76 12.64 -19.35
CA LEU A 511 1.89 13.52 -20.12
C LEU A 511 0.91 14.28 -19.21
N ALA A 512 1.45 14.95 -18.19
CA ALA A 512 0.64 15.50 -17.11
C ALA A 512 0.90 16.98 -16.86
N LEU A 513 -0.16 17.72 -16.55
CA LEU A 513 -0.07 19.10 -16.04
C LEU A 513 -0.01 19.08 -14.53
N VAL A 514 0.97 19.75 -13.93
CA VAL A 514 1.06 19.99 -12.49
C VAL A 514 0.85 21.48 -12.21
N ILE A 515 -0.15 21.78 -11.41
CA ILE A 515 -0.65 23.14 -11.17
C ILE A 515 -0.53 23.42 -9.67
N PRO A 516 0.44 24.25 -9.25
CA PRO A 516 0.54 24.66 -7.85
C PRO A 516 -0.58 25.61 -7.48
N LEU A 517 -1.17 25.43 -6.29
CA LEU A 517 -2.22 26.32 -5.79
C LEU A 517 -1.63 27.29 -4.74
N PRO A 518 -1.62 28.61 -5.01
CA PRO A 518 -1.04 29.59 -4.09
C PRO A 518 -1.90 29.81 -2.83
N GLU A 519 -3.23 29.65 -2.93
CA GLU A 519 -4.14 29.73 -1.79
C GLU A 519 -4.02 28.46 -0.94
N LYS A 520 -3.56 28.61 0.31
CA LYS A 520 -3.35 27.49 1.23
C LYS A 520 -4.48 27.34 2.25
N SER A 521 -5.32 28.35 2.44
CA SER A 521 -6.38 28.30 3.43
C SER A 521 -7.35 27.16 3.12
N CYS A 522 -7.54 26.24 4.06
CA CYS A 522 -8.51 25.15 3.91
C CYS A 522 -9.96 25.65 4.00
N ALA A 523 -10.19 26.87 4.51
CA ALA A 523 -11.54 27.46 4.65
C ALA A 523 -12.02 28.16 3.37
N LYS A 524 -11.18 28.27 2.34
CA LYS A 524 -11.51 28.93 1.07
C LYS A 524 -11.53 27.96 -0.08
N GLU A 525 -12.55 28.12 -0.90
CA GLU A 525 -12.67 27.42 -2.18
C GLU A 525 -11.53 27.81 -3.13
N LYS A 526 -11.08 26.83 -3.92
CA LYS A 526 -10.09 27.00 -4.99
C LYS A 526 -10.68 26.42 -6.26
N VAL A 527 -10.81 27.25 -7.29
CA VAL A 527 -11.35 26.87 -8.59
C VAL A 527 -10.23 26.97 -9.62
N VAL A 528 -9.92 25.86 -10.27
CA VAL A 528 -8.96 25.78 -11.36
C VAL A 528 -9.71 25.59 -12.66
N GLN A 529 -9.48 26.49 -13.61
CA GLN A 529 -10.12 26.46 -14.93
C GLN A 529 -9.05 26.34 -15.99
N ILE A 530 -9.18 25.30 -16.81
CA ILE A 530 -8.26 24.97 -17.89
C ILE A 530 -9.05 24.96 -19.19
N ARG A 531 -8.58 25.70 -20.19
CA ARG A 531 -9.12 25.66 -21.55
C ARG A 531 -8.11 24.99 -22.45
N TYR A 532 -8.52 23.90 -23.08
CA TYR A 532 -7.73 23.18 -24.07
C TYR A 532 -8.00 23.66 -25.49
N PRO A 533 -7.08 23.41 -26.43
CA PRO A 533 -7.35 23.56 -27.85
C PRO A 533 -8.56 22.72 -28.28
N VAL A 534 -9.42 23.29 -29.13
CA VAL A 534 -10.63 22.60 -29.64
C VAL A 534 -10.24 21.36 -30.46
N SER A 535 -9.20 21.48 -31.28
CA SER A 535 -8.55 20.35 -31.92
C SER A 535 -7.32 20.00 -31.11
N ARG A 536 -7.37 18.89 -30.37
CA ARG A 536 -6.26 18.41 -29.54
C ARG A 536 -5.86 17.01 -29.97
N THR A 537 -4.56 16.76 -29.93
CA THR A 537 -3.99 15.44 -30.17
C THR A 537 -4.45 14.49 -29.07
N GLU A 538 -4.93 13.30 -29.44
CA GLU A 538 -5.19 12.25 -28.46
C GLU A 538 -3.85 11.74 -27.89
N VAL A 539 -3.81 11.58 -26.57
CA VAL A 539 -2.61 11.21 -25.81
C VAL A 539 -2.87 10.08 -24.82
N ASN A 540 -4.15 9.70 -24.66
CA ASN A 540 -4.60 8.63 -23.77
C ASN A 540 -4.75 7.31 -24.54
N ASP A 541 -3.80 6.99 -25.41
CA ASP A 541 -3.80 5.80 -26.26
C ASP A 541 -2.60 4.88 -26.01
N GLY A 542 -1.87 5.10 -24.91
CA GLY A 542 -0.76 4.25 -24.49
C GLY A 542 0.63 4.89 -24.58
N LEU A 543 0.73 6.16 -25.00
CA LEU A 543 2.00 6.87 -25.17
C LEU A 543 2.90 6.84 -23.93
N ILE A 544 2.34 6.97 -22.73
CA ILE A 544 3.11 6.92 -21.46
C ILE A 544 3.84 5.58 -21.34
N GLY A 545 3.15 4.48 -21.66
CA GLY A 545 3.75 3.15 -21.68
C GLY A 545 4.85 3.03 -22.72
N GLN A 546 4.61 3.56 -23.93
CA GLN A 546 5.59 3.55 -25.02
C GLN A 546 6.86 4.34 -24.66
N PHE A 547 6.74 5.55 -24.12
CA PHE A 547 7.88 6.37 -23.66
C PHE A 547 8.73 5.60 -22.64
N ARG A 548 8.09 5.06 -21.61
CA ARG A 548 8.78 4.32 -20.54
C ARG A 548 9.52 3.10 -21.08
N ARG A 549 8.84 2.29 -21.89
CA ARG A 549 9.40 1.05 -22.45
C ARG A 549 10.54 1.33 -23.42
N LEU A 550 10.41 2.35 -24.27
CA LEU A 550 11.47 2.78 -25.19
C LEU A 550 12.71 3.30 -24.46
N SER A 551 12.53 4.24 -23.54
CA SER A 551 13.64 4.80 -22.76
C SER A 551 14.43 3.68 -22.08
N LYS A 552 13.73 2.76 -21.41
CA LYS A 552 14.33 1.57 -20.79
C LYS A 552 15.05 0.68 -21.79
N ALA A 553 14.41 0.35 -22.93
CA ALA A 553 15.01 -0.53 -23.94
C ALA A 553 16.27 0.09 -24.56
N ILE A 554 16.27 1.41 -24.81
CA ILE A 554 17.41 2.14 -25.36
C ILE A 554 18.55 2.22 -24.35
N SER A 555 18.27 2.48 -23.07
CA SER A 555 19.28 2.41 -22.02
C SER A 555 19.89 1.01 -21.93
N ALA A 556 19.07 -0.04 -21.93
CA ALA A 556 19.54 -1.42 -21.88
C ALA A 556 20.33 -1.83 -23.12
N LEU A 557 19.96 -1.34 -24.31
CA LEU A 557 20.69 -1.58 -25.56
C LEU A 557 22.16 -1.11 -25.47
N LYS A 558 22.41 0.06 -24.89
CA LYS A 558 23.77 0.62 -24.68
C LYS A 558 24.64 -0.26 -23.77
N PHE A 559 24.04 -1.06 -22.89
CA PHE A 559 24.78 -2.02 -22.05
C PHE A 559 24.99 -3.38 -22.74
N ARG A 560 24.27 -3.67 -23.82
CA ARG A 560 24.51 -4.85 -24.66
C ARG A 560 25.69 -4.62 -25.59
N ASP A 561 25.81 -3.41 -26.13
CA ASP A 561 26.96 -2.96 -26.90
C ASP A 561 27.23 -1.46 -26.64
N ALA A 562 28.34 -1.20 -25.96
CA ALA A 562 28.77 0.15 -25.59
C ALA A 562 29.25 0.98 -26.80
N GLY A 563 29.47 0.35 -27.97
CA GLY A 563 29.84 1.02 -29.22
C GLY A 563 28.65 1.61 -29.98
N ILE A 564 27.41 1.33 -29.56
CA ILE A 564 26.21 1.83 -30.25
C ILE A 564 26.11 3.35 -30.09
N VAL A 565 26.18 4.05 -31.22
CA VAL A 565 25.82 5.47 -31.34
C VAL A 565 24.42 5.56 -31.93
N LEU A 566 23.47 6.12 -31.18
CA LEU A 566 22.08 6.23 -31.64
C LEU A 566 22.00 7.13 -32.89
N ASN A 567 21.28 6.67 -33.90
CA ASN A 567 20.88 7.49 -35.03
C ASN A 567 19.85 8.55 -34.59
N GLU A 568 19.63 9.55 -35.44
CA GLU A 568 18.76 10.68 -35.13
C GLU A 568 17.34 10.24 -34.74
N ALA A 569 16.75 9.28 -35.47
CA ALA A 569 15.39 8.83 -35.22
C ALA A 569 15.22 8.10 -33.88
N LEU A 570 16.15 7.21 -33.52
CA LEU A 570 16.11 6.45 -32.27
C LEU A 570 16.47 7.34 -31.06
N GLY A 571 17.40 8.28 -31.22
CA GLY A 571 17.70 9.29 -30.20
C GLY A 571 16.54 10.25 -29.95
N THR A 572 15.81 10.63 -31.00
CA THR A 572 14.62 11.48 -30.88
C THR A 572 13.47 10.73 -30.19
N LEU A 573 13.27 9.44 -30.49
CA LEU A 573 12.29 8.61 -29.77
C LEU A 573 12.58 8.55 -28.27
N GLU A 574 13.82 8.29 -27.88
CA GLU A 574 14.22 8.20 -26.47
C GLU A 574 13.98 9.50 -25.70
N SER A 575 14.37 10.62 -26.30
CA SER A 575 14.37 11.93 -25.65
C SER A 575 13.02 12.65 -25.70
N THR A 576 11.99 12.06 -26.34
CA THR A 576 10.70 12.73 -26.55
C THR A 576 10.05 13.19 -25.26
N SER A 577 9.97 12.33 -24.23
CA SER A 577 9.34 12.72 -22.95
C SER A 577 10.08 13.88 -22.29
N VAL A 578 11.41 13.85 -22.27
CA VAL A 578 12.23 14.94 -21.73
C VAL A 578 12.08 16.22 -22.57
N ALA A 579 12.01 16.10 -23.90
CA ALA A 579 11.81 17.24 -24.78
C ALA A 579 10.44 17.89 -24.57
N LEU A 580 9.40 17.12 -24.26
CA LEU A 580 8.06 17.63 -23.91
C LEU A 580 8.08 18.42 -22.60
N GLU A 581 8.88 18.00 -21.62
CA GLU A 581 9.07 18.70 -20.36
C GLU A 581 9.82 20.02 -20.54
N TYR A 582 10.87 20.03 -21.36
CA TYR A 582 11.68 21.24 -21.61
C TYR A 582 11.04 22.23 -22.57
N PHE A 583 10.27 21.74 -23.54
CA PHE A 583 9.70 22.54 -24.62
C PHE A 583 8.22 22.22 -24.83
N PRO A 584 7.35 22.44 -23.83
CA PRO A 584 5.91 22.15 -23.94
C PRO A 584 5.24 22.95 -25.06
N GLU A 585 5.78 24.09 -25.48
CA GLU A 585 5.28 24.84 -26.64
C GLU A 585 5.42 24.08 -27.97
N ARG A 586 6.30 23.07 -28.04
CA ARG A 586 6.51 22.20 -29.21
C ARG A 586 5.65 20.93 -29.16
N PHE A 587 4.72 20.83 -28.21
CA PHE A 587 3.96 19.61 -27.91
C PHE A 587 3.39 18.89 -29.13
N PRO A 588 2.60 19.54 -30.03
CA PRO A 588 1.99 18.82 -31.15
C PRO A 588 3.03 18.21 -32.10
N THR A 589 4.11 18.96 -32.37
CA THR A 589 5.19 18.53 -33.26
C THR A 589 5.98 17.37 -32.68
N LEU A 590 6.30 17.43 -31.38
CA LEU A 590 7.05 16.36 -30.69
C LEU A 590 6.25 15.05 -30.64
N ILE A 591 4.95 15.12 -30.33
CA ILE A 591 4.08 13.94 -30.32
C ILE A 591 3.93 13.35 -31.73
N GLU A 592 3.72 14.19 -32.74
CA GLU A 592 3.58 13.70 -34.12
C GLU A 592 4.89 13.05 -34.62
N GLN A 593 6.04 13.69 -34.35
CA GLN A 593 7.35 13.13 -34.69
C GLN A 593 7.60 11.79 -34.00
N PHE A 594 7.25 11.68 -32.71
CA PHE A 594 7.34 10.43 -31.97
C PHE A 594 6.50 9.34 -32.63
N ARG A 595 5.22 9.62 -32.92
CA ARG A 595 4.31 8.65 -33.54
C ARG A 595 4.81 8.19 -34.91
N GLN A 596 5.30 9.12 -35.74
CA GLN A 596 5.87 8.80 -37.05
C GLN A 596 7.08 7.87 -36.94
N ASN A 597 7.99 8.17 -36.00
CA ASN A 597 9.17 7.34 -35.77
C ASN A 597 8.77 5.98 -35.17
N TYR A 598 7.84 5.94 -34.22
CA TYR A 598 7.43 4.71 -33.54
C TYR A 598 6.81 3.70 -34.51
N ARG A 599 5.94 4.14 -35.44
CA ARG A 599 5.39 3.29 -36.51
C ARG A 599 6.46 2.69 -37.42
N GLN A 600 7.62 3.34 -37.52
CA GLN A 600 8.75 2.89 -38.34
C GLN A 600 9.85 2.22 -37.50
N LEU A 601 9.59 1.89 -36.24
CA LEU A 601 10.60 1.38 -35.31
C LEU A 601 11.40 0.18 -35.87
N PRO A 602 10.81 -0.87 -36.47
CA PRO A 602 11.60 -1.97 -37.04
C PRO A 602 12.57 -1.53 -38.15
N ARG A 603 12.16 -0.55 -38.96
CA ARG A 603 12.99 0.03 -40.02
C ARG A 603 14.12 0.88 -39.41
N ILE A 604 13.81 1.73 -38.43
CA ILE A 604 14.79 2.56 -37.72
C ILE A 604 15.86 1.67 -37.05
N LEU A 605 15.46 0.56 -36.43
CA LEU A 605 16.40 -0.40 -35.82
C LEU A 605 17.28 -1.10 -36.88
N THR A 606 16.80 -1.25 -38.11
CA THR A 606 17.59 -1.74 -39.24
C THR A 606 18.59 -0.69 -39.73
N GLU A 607 18.15 0.56 -39.86
CA GLU A 607 19.01 1.70 -40.23
C GLU A 607 20.05 2.03 -39.14
N GLN A 608 19.77 1.68 -37.89
CA GLN A 608 20.71 1.69 -36.76
C GLN A 608 21.81 0.62 -36.88
N GLN A 609 21.74 -0.27 -37.89
CA GLN A 609 22.69 -1.36 -38.14
C GLN A 609 22.84 -2.34 -36.97
N LEU A 610 21.78 -2.50 -36.17
CA LEU A 610 21.77 -3.50 -35.11
C LEU A 610 21.76 -4.91 -35.69
N THR A 611 22.36 -5.85 -34.95
CA THR A 611 22.28 -7.28 -35.29
C THR A 611 20.81 -7.73 -35.30
N GLU A 612 20.48 -8.79 -36.04
CA GLU A 612 19.11 -9.33 -36.03
C GLU A 612 18.66 -9.73 -34.62
N ALA A 613 19.58 -10.27 -33.81
CA ALA A 613 19.31 -10.65 -32.43
C ALA A 613 18.94 -9.43 -31.57
N ASP A 614 19.67 -8.33 -31.69
CA ASP A 614 19.38 -7.11 -30.91
C ASP A 614 18.11 -6.41 -31.38
N ARG A 615 17.82 -6.40 -32.69
CA ARG A 615 16.55 -5.87 -33.21
C ARG A 615 15.36 -6.64 -32.64
N ARG A 616 15.42 -7.99 -32.68
CA ARG A 616 14.37 -8.85 -32.15
C ARG A 616 14.19 -8.64 -30.64
N TRP A 617 15.29 -8.65 -29.89
CA TRP A 617 15.27 -8.38 -28.46
C TRP A 617 14.68 -7.01 -28.13
N PHE A 618 15.03 -5.96 -28.90
CA PHE A 618 14.53 -4.61 -28.66
C PHE A 618 13.01 -4.53 -28.88
N LEU A 619 12.52 -5.06 -30.01
CA LEU A 619 11.08 -5.09 -30.32
C LEU A 619 10.29 -5.89 -29.28
N GLU A 620 10.80 -7.05 -28.86
CA GLU A 620 10.22 -7.82 -27.75
C GLU A 620 10.22 -7.03 -26.44
N THR A 621 11.32 -6.31 -26.13
CA THR A 621 11.46 -5.53 -24.89
C THR A 621 10.49 -4.37 -24.82
N VAL A 622 10.23 -3.66 -25.93
CA VAL A 622 9.25 -2.57 -25.98
C VAL A 622 7.80 -3.05 -26.12
N GLY A 623 7.61 -4.35 -26.39
CA GLY A 623 6.30 -4.94 -26.60
C GLY A 623 5.66 -4.49 -27.92
N TRP A 624 6.45 -4.29 -28.97
CA TRP A 624 5.97 -3.82 -30.26
C TRP A 624 5.17 -4.92 -30.99
N ASP A 625 3.97 -4.58 -31.47
CA ASP A 625 3.11 -5.43 -32.30
C ASP A 625 2.96 -4.78 -33.69
N GLU A 626 3.00 -5.57 -34.77
CA GLU A 626 2.81 -5.11 -36.16
C GLU A 626 1.44 -4.45 -36.40
N LYS A 627 0.49 -4.65 -35.48
CA LYS A 627 -0.87 -4.10 -35.54
C LYS A 627 -1.03 -2.71 -34.93
N GLU A 628 -0.04 -2.19 -34.20
CA GLU A 628 0.00 -0.82 -33.64
C GLU A 628 0.64 0.18 -34.60
#